data_AF-A0A2E1U1I7-F1
#
_entry.id   AF-A0A2E1U1I7-F1
#
_cell.length_a   1.000
_cell.length_b   1.000
_cell.length_c   1.000
_cell.angle_alpha   90.00
_cell.angle_beta   90.00
_cell.angle_gamma   90.00
#
_symmetry.space_group_name_H-M   'P 1'
#
loop_
_entity.id
_entity.type
_entity.pdbx_description
1 polymer ?
#
loop_
_entity_poly.entity_id
_entity_poly.type
_entity_poly.pdbx_seq_one_letter_code
_entity_poly.pdbx_strand_id
1 'polypeptide(L)'
;MPTPYTVTQRLLISTIETWEDLSRWYWNLCLPRMECTTPAMEAKTRELAAGKSTQEIIEALFTFVSQEIRYMGITTEEEAPGYEPHDVSITFENRYGVCRDKAALLAAMLRIAGVDAFPVIIMAGPKK
;
A
#
# COMPACT_ATOMS: atom_id res chain seq x y z
N MET A 1 -26.43 -19.94 3.05
CA MET A 1 -25.96 -20.34 1.72
C MET A 1 -24.50 -19.94 1.58
N PRO A 2 -23.57 -20.83 1.19
CA PRO A 2 -22.19 -20.43 0.89
C PRO A 2 -22.18 -19.40 -0.25
N THR A 3 -21.21 -18.49 -0.24
CA THR A 3 -21.09 -17.45 -1.28
C THR A 3 -20.78 -18.11 -2.63
N PRO A 4 -21.40 -17.68 -3.76
CA PRO A 4 -21.24 -18.38 -5.04
C PRO A 4 -19.79 -18.62 -5.47
N TYR A 5 -18.90 -17.66 -5.24
CA TYR A 5 -17.47 -17.79 -5.58
C TYR A 5 -16.73 -18.92 -4.83
N THR A 6 -17.33 -19.51 -3.79
CA THR A 6 -16.80 -20.68 -3.07
C THR A 6 -17.32 -22.02 -3.61
N VAL A 7 -18.41 -22.02 -4.38
CA VAL A 7 -19.11 -23.24 -4.83
C VAL A 7 -19.30 -23.34 -6.34
N THR A 8 -18.97 -22.30 -7.10
CA THR A 8 -19.01 -22.32 -8.57
C THR A 8 -17.64 -22.64 -9.18
N GLN A 9 -17.65 -23.19 -10.39
CA GLN A 9 -16.44 -23.42 -11.16
C GLN A 9 -15.76 -22.07 -11.51
N ARG A 10 -14.44 -22.01 -11.30
CA ARG A 10 -13.62 -20.80 -11.54
C ARG A 10 -12.59 -21.08 -12.63
N LEU A 11 -12.46 -20.15 -13.56
CA LEU A 11 -11.36 -20.11 -14.53
C LEU A 11 -10.32 -19.11 -14.03
N LEU A 12 -9.10 -19.60 -13.80
CA LEU A 12 -7.93 -18.79 -13.41
C LEU A 12 -6.91 -18.95 -14.54
N ILE A 13 -6.59 -17.86 -15.23
CA ILE A 13 -5.62 -17.84 -16.33
C ILE A 13 -4.65 -16.69 -16.04
N SER A 14 -3.38 -16.90 -16.38
CA SER A 14 -2.33 -15.89 -16.28
C SER A 14 -1.40 -16.02 -17.48
N THR A 15 -0.89 -14.90 -17.97
CA THR A 15 0.24 -14.84 -18.92
C THR A 15 1.56 -14.54 -18.22
N ILE A 16 1.55 -14.37 -16.89
CA ILE A 16 2.76 -14.17 -16.09
C ILE A 16 3.47 -15.50 -15.94
N GLU A 17 4.76 -15.53 -16.28
CA GLU A 17 5.57 -16.75 -16.28
C GLU A 17 6.06 -17.13 -14.87
N THR A 18 6.51 -16.13 -14.08
CA THR A 18 7.06 -16.36 -12.74
C THR A 18 6.52 -15.38 -11.70
N TRP A 19 6.60 -15.76 -10.42
CA TRP A 19 6.22 -14.86 -9.32
C TRP A 19 7.15 -13.65 -9.23
N GLU A 20 8.40 -13.81 -9.61
CA GLU A 20 9.41 -12.77 -9.68
C GLU A 20 9.04 -11.71 -10.73
N ASP A 21 8.43 -12.11 -11.86
CA ASP A 21 7.93 -11.17 -12.86
C ASP A 21 6.79 -10.31 -12.31
N LEU A 22 5.83 -10.93 -11.62
CA LEU A 22 4.76 -10.20 -10.94
C LEU A 22 5.33 -9.24 -9.89
N SER A 23 6.28 -9.70 -9.09
CA SER A 23 6.90 -8.90 -8.02
C SER A 23 7.66 -7.68 -8.59
N ARG A 24 8.47 -7.87 -9.63
CA ARG A 24 9.19 -6.78 -10.30
C ARG A 24 8.23 -5.79 -10.95
N TRP A 25 7.21 -6.30 -11.65
CA TRP A 25 6.19 -5.45 -12.27
C TRP A 25 5.49 -4.58 -11.22
N TYR A 26 5.01 -5.18 -10.12
CA TYR A 26 4.29 -4.45 -9.08
C TYR A 26 5.19 -3.45 -8.36
N TRP A 27 6.46 -3.81 -8.11
CA TRP A 27 7.43 -2.88 -7.54
C TRP A 27 7.66 -1.66 -8.43
N ASN A 28 7.87 -1.87 -9.73
CA ASN A 28 8.08 -0.77 -10.69
C ASN A 28 6.85 0.13 -10.84
N LEU A 29 5.65 -0.43 -10.61
CA LEU A 29 4.41 0.33 -10.57
C LEU A 29 4.28 1.18 -9.30
N CYS A 30 4.64 0.63 -8.13
CA CYS A 30 4.49 1.34 -6.86
C CYS A 30 5.62 2.35 -6.58
N LEU A 31 6.85 2.06 -6.98
CA LEU A 31 8.03 2.83 -6.57
C LEU A 31 7.92 4.32 -6.93
N PRO A 32 7.60 4.74 -8.17
CA PRO A 32 7.49 6.15 -8.52
C PRO A 32 6.46 6.88 -7.65
N ARG A 33 5.32 6.22 -7.38
CA ARG A 33 4.21 6.74 -6.58
C ARG A 33 4.58 6.89 -5.10
N MET A 34 5.41 5.99 -4.58
CA MET A 34 5.95 6.07 -3.21
C MET A 34 7.03 7.14 -3.05
N GLU A 35 7.76 7.47 -4.11
CA GLU A 35 8.79 8.51 -4.11
C GLU A 35 8.21 9.93 -4.16
N CYS A 36 6.92 10.08 -4.46
CA CYS A 36 6.16 11.35 -4.39
C CYS A 36 5.93 11.82 -2.94
N THR A 37 6.98 11.91 -2.12
CA THR A 37 6.94 12.37 -0.74
C THR A 37 6.90 13.90 -0.66
N THR A 38 6.50 14.43 0.50
CA THR A 38 6.46 15.88 0.75
C THR A 38 7.15 16.25 2.05
N PRO A 39 7.67 17.49 2.20
CA PRO A 39 8.32 17.92 3.45
C PRO A 39 7.42 17.77 4.68
N ALA A 40 6.11 17.98 4.54
CA ALA A 40 5.15 17.81 5.63
C ALA A 40 5.00 16.34 6.04
N MET A 41 4.98 15.42 5.08
CA MET A 41 4.96 13.98 5.32
C MET A 41 6.23 13.50 6.03
N GLU A 42 7.40 13.96 5.56
CA GLU A 42 8.66 13.62 6.20
C GLU A 42 8.75 14.18 7.63
N ALA A 43 8.35 15.42 7.84
CA ALA A 43 8.33 16.04 9.16
C ALA A 43 7.42 15.26 10.12
N LYS A 44 6.21 14.90 9.67
CA LYS A 44 5.29 14.09 10.47
C LYS A 44 5.85 12.70 10.76
N THR A 45 6.49 12.08 9.78
CA THR A 45 7.14 10.77 9.96
C THR A 45 8.23 10.85 11.03
N ARG A 46 9.13 11.85 10.94
CA ARG A 46 10.20 12.06 11.92
C ARG A 46 9.65 12.38 13.31
N GLU A 47 8.60 13.18 13.40
CA GLU A 47 7.89 13.45 14.66
C GLU A 47 7.37 12.15 15.30
N LEU A 48 6.69 11.31 14.50
CA LEU A 48 6.13 10.06 14.98
C LEU A 48 7.20 9.02 15.33
N ALA A 49 8.39 9.08 14.72
CA ALA A 49 9.48 8.13 14.92
C ALA A 49 10.51 8.57 15.99
N ALA A 50 10.51 9.84 16.42
CA ALA A 50 11.54 10.39 17.28
C ALA A 50 11.69 9.63 18.61
N GLY A 51 12.91 9.21 18.94
CA GLY A 51 13.26 8.58 20.22
C GLY A 51 12.71 7.17 20.41
N LYS A 52 12.18 6.54 19.37
CA LYS A 52 11.55 5.21 19.41
C LYS A 52 12.46 4.12 18.86
N SER A 53 12.27 2.90 19.36
CA SER A 53 12.83 1.68 18.76
C SER A 53 12.15 1.36 17.43
N THR A 54 12.76 0.48 16.61
CA THR A 54 12.20 0.06 15.33
C THR A 54 10.76 -0.45 15.44
N GLN A 55 10.45 -1.26 16.46
CA GLN A 55 9.12 -1.80 16.67
C GLN A 55 8.10 -0.69 16.98
N GLU A 56 8.47 0.24 17.87
CA GLU A 56 7.62 1.39 18.23
C GLU A 56 7.42 2.36 17.06
N ILE A 57 8.42 2.50 16.17
CA ILE A 57 8.29 3.25 14.91
C ILE A 57 7.24 2.60 14.01
N ILE A 58 7.34 1.28 13.80
CA ILE A 58 6.40 0.53 12.96
C ILE A 58 4.98 0.68 13.51
N GLU A 59 4.79 0.48 14.81
CA GLU A 59 3.48 0.62 15.45
C GLU A 59 2.92 2.03 15.36
N ALA A 60 3.74 3.06 15.58
CA ALA A 60 3.30 4.46 15.51
C ALA A 60 2.88 4.86 14.08
N LEU A 61 3.67 4.48 13.07
CA LEU A 61 3.36 4.79 11.67
C LEU A 61 2.16 3.97 11.16
N PHE A 62 2.08 2.69 11.53
CA PHE A 62 0.91 1.86 11.24
C PHE A 62 -0.36 2.44 11.88
N THR A 63 -0.28 2.88 13.15
CA THR A 63 -1.40 3.51 13.84
C THR A 63 -1.83 4.78 13.14
N PHE A 64 -0.88 5.66 12.78
CA PHE A 64 -1.18 6.86 12.02
C PHE A 64 -1.90 6.55 10.70
N VAL A 65 -1.35 5.67 9.86
CA VAL A 65 -1.95 5.35 8.56
C VAL A 65 -3.32 4.65 8.72
N SER A 66 -3.47 3.79 9.73
CA SER A 66 -4.73 3.07 9.95
C SER A 66 -5.86 3.96 10.46
N GLN A 67 -5.55 4.92 11.34
CA GLN A 67 -6.54 5.77 12.01
C GLN A 67 -6.78 7.10 11.29
N GLU A 68 -5.73 7.72 10.72
CA GLU A 68 -5.82 9.07 10.16
C GLU A 68 -6.11 9.10 8.66
N ILE A 69 -6.01 7.96 7.97
CA ILE A 69 -6.33 7.85 6.54
C ILE A 69 -7.68 7.16 6.40
N ARG A 70 -8.66 7.85 5.84
CA ARG A 70 -10.01 7.30 5.64
C ARG A 70 -10.04 6.36 4.44
N TYR A 71 -10.78 5.27 4.56
CA TYR A 71 -10.98 4.37 3.44
C TYR A 71 -11.98 5.00 2.46
N MET A 72 -11.50 5.51 1.33
CA MET A 72 -12.32 6.11 0.28
C MET A 72 -11.67 5.87 -1.07
N GLY A 73 -12.41 5.24 -1.97
CA GLY A 73 -11.97 5.02 -3.34
C GLY A 73 -12.52 6.09 -4.26
N ILE A 74 -11.62 6.94 -4.75
CA ILE A 74 -11.85 7.74 -5.96
C ILE A 74 -10.93 7.12 -7.00
N THR A 75 -11.50 6.49 -8.02
CA THR A 75 -10.70 5.88 -9.09
C THR A 75 -10.22 7.00 -10.01
N THR A 76 -8.93 7.30 -9.94
CA THR A 76 -8.28 8.26 -10.85
C THR A 76 -7.05 7.69 -11.55
N GLU A 77 -6.78 6.38 -11.38
CA GLU A 77 -5.61 5.72 -11.95
C GLU A 77 -5.75 5.51 -13.46
N GLU A 78 -4.65 5.72 -14.19
CA GLU A 78 -4.62 5.63 -15.65
C GLU A 78 -3.85 4.40 -16.15
N GLU A 79 -2.77 3.96 -15.48
CA GLU A 79 -1.87 2.93 -16.02
C GLU A 79 -2.31 1.50 -15.67
N ALA A 80 -2.58 1.25 -14.38
CA ALA A 80 -3.04 -0.06 -13.93
C ALA A 80 -4.15 0.08 -12.88
N PRO A 81 -5.38 0.46 -13.32
CA PRO A 81 -6.51 0.66 -12.43
C PRO A 81 -6.74 -0.55 -11.53
N GLY A 82 -6.74 -0.33 -10.22
CA GLY A 82 -6.91 -1.37 -9.22
C GLY A 82 -5.62 -1.92 -8.60
N TYR A 83 -4.47 -1.77 -9.25
CA TYR A 83 -3.16 -2.20 -8.75
C TYR A 83 -2.26 -1.01 -8.38
N GLU A 84 -2.28 0.03 -9.20
CA GLU A 84 -1.46 1.22 -9.01
C GLU A 84 -1.95 2.05 -7.82
N PRO A 85 -1.09 2.35 -6.82
CA PRO A 85 -1.44 3.34 -5.80
C PRO A 85 -1.38 4.75 -6.37
N HIS A 86 -2.16 5.66 -5.82
CA HIS A 86 -1.95 7.09 -6.05
C HIS A 86 -0.60 7.53 -5.46
N ASP A 87 -0.12 8.69 -5.91
CA ASP A 87 1.03 9.35 -5.30
C ASP A 87 0.81 9.49 -3.79
N VAL A 88 1.81 9.12 -2.99
CA VAL A 88 1.66 9.10 -1.52
C VAL A 88 1.40 10.49 -0.94
N SER A 89 1.79 11.56 -1.66
CA SER A 89 1.43 12.95 -1.35
C SER A 89 -0.09 13.15 -1.32
N ILE A 90 -0.82 12.65 -2.31
CA ILE A 90 -2.29 12.78 -2.42
C ILE A 90 -2.96 12.09 -1.23
N THR A 91 -2.55 10.85 -0.93
CA THR A 91 -3.11 10.07 0.18
C THR A 91 -2.82 10.74 1.52
N PHE A 92 -1.59 11.23 1.71
CA PHE A 92 -1.21 11.93 2.93
C PHE A 92 -2.01 13.23 3.07
N GLU A 93 -1.93 14.15 2.12
CA GLU A 93 -2.51 15.49 2.22
C GLU A 93 -4.03 15.45 2.36
N ASN A 94 -4.69 14.62 1.56
CA ASN A 94 -6.16 14.55 1.58
C ASN A 94 -6.72 13.59 2.63
N ARG A 95 -5.86 12.83 3.31
CA ARG A 95 -6.24 11.89 4.38
C ARG A 95 -7.26 10.83 3.92
N TYR A 96 -7.15 10.38 2.67
CA TYR A 96 -7.98 9.31 2.14
C TYR A 96 -7.21 8.40 1.17
N GLY A 97 -7.71 7.17 1.01
CA GLY A 97 -7.26 6.23 -0.02
C GLY A 97 -7.89 4.86 0.14
N VAL A 98 -7.54 3.93 -0.74
CA VAL A 98 -7.92 2.51 -0.64
C VAL A 98 -6.76 1.65 -0.13
N CYS A 99 -6.91 0.32 -0.13
CA CYS A 99 -5.92 -0.62 0.40
C CYS A 99 -4.49 -0.41 -0.15
N ARG A 100 -4.34 -0.23 -1.48
CA ARG A 100 -3.05 0.00 -2.13
C ARG A 100 -2.43 1.35 -1.77
N ASP A 101 -3.23 2.42 -1.71
CA ASP A 101 -2.77 3.76 -1.33
C ASP A 101 -2.24 3.79 0.10
N LYS A 102 -3.01 3.18 1.03
CA LYS A 102 -2.60 3.06 2.43
C LYS A 102 -1.33 2.23 2.59
N ALA A 103 -1.21 1.14 1.84
CA ALA A 103 0.00 0.30 1.85
C ALA A 103 1.22 1.06 1.31
N ALA A 104 1.07 1.79 0.21
CA ALA A 104 2.13 2.62 -0.38
C ALA A 104 2.55 3.73 0.57
N LEU A 105 1.61 4.46 1.17
CA LEU A 105 1.90 5.51 2.14
C LEU A 105 2.63 4.97 3.37
N LEU A 106 2.17 3.85 3.93
CA LEU A 106 2.84 3.23 5.07
C LEU A 106 4.27 2.80 4.72
N ALA A 107 4.48 2.18 3.56
CA ALA A 107 5.80 1.79 3.09
C ALA A 107 6.71 3.02 2.89
N ALA A 108 6.22 4.10 2.29
CA ALA A 108 6.98 5.34 2.11
C ALA A 108 7.39 5.96 3.46
N MET A 109 6.45 6.07 4.42
CA MET A 109 6.75 6.60 5.75
C MET A 109 7.74 5.73 6.53
N LEU A 110 7.63 4.39 6.45
CA LEU A 110 8.59 3.47 7.07
C LEU A 110 10.00 3.67 6.50
N ARG A 111 10.12 3.80 5.17
CA ARG A 111 11.41 4.05 4.49
C ARG A 111 12.02 5.39 4.88
N ILE A 112 11.21 6.45 5.00
CA ILE A 112 11.65 7.76 5.53
C ILE A 112 12.21 7.62 6.96
N ALA A 113 11.61 6.74 7.77
CA ALA A 113 12.08 6.45 9.13
C ALA A 113 13.27 5.47 9.20
N GLY A 114 13.83 5.07 8.04
CA GLY A 114 14.97 4.15 7.96
C GLY A 114 14.61 2.67 8.13
N VAL A 115 13.33 2.31 7.97
CA VAL A 115 12.85 0.92 8.00
C VAL A 115 12.52 0.45 6.59
N ASP A 116 13.19 -0.60 6.12
CA ASP A 116 12.91 -1.19 4.82
C ASP A 116 11.48 -1.76 4.78
N ALA A 117 10.70 -1.27 3.83
CA ALA A 117 9.31 -1.66 3.63
C ALA A 117 8.96 -1.74 2.15
N PHE A 118 8.07 -2.68 1.82
CA PHE A 118 7.63 -2.99 0.46
C PHE A 118 6.13 -3.27 0.43
N PRO A 119 5.36 -2.66 -0.49
CA PRO A 119 4.00 -3.07 -0.75
C PRO A 119 3.97 -4.49 -1.33
N VAL A 120 2.98 -5.29 -0.91
CA VAL A 120 2.79 -6.66 -1.42
C VAL A 120 1.34 -6.89 -1.84
N ILE A 121 1.14 -7.64 -2.92
CA ILE A 121 -0.19 -8.12 -3.33
C ILE A 121 -0.45 -9.45 -2.61
N ILE A 122 -1.59 -9.54 -1.94
CA ILE A 122 -2.05 -10.79 -1.33
C ILE A 122 -3.47 -11.13 -1.82
N MET A 123 -3.76 -12.43 -1.92
CA MET A 123 -5.12 -12.90 -2.10
C MET A 123 -5.82 -12.95 -0.75
N ALA A 124 -6.57 -11.89 -0.42
CA ALA A 124 -7.45 -11.87 0.76
C ALA A 124 -8.79 -12.55 0.41
N GLY A 125 -8.81 -13.88 0.41
CA GLY A 125 -9.98 -14.70 0.09
C GLY A 125 -9.91 -16.06 0.76
N PRO A 126 -10.99 -16.86 0.76
CA PRO A 126 -10.96 -18.15 1.42
C PRO A 126 -9.87 -19.03 0.82
N LYS A 127 -9.06 -19.64 1.70
CA LYS A 127 -8.22 -20.79 1.33
C LYS A 127 -9.12 -21.81 0.64
N LYS A 128 -8.65 -22.33 -0.50
CA LYS A 128 -9.27 -23.50 -1.13
C LYS A 128 -9.26 -24.66 -0.13
#